data_AF-A0A4Y2MIS6-F1
#
_entry.id   AF-A0A4Y2MIS6-F1
#
_cell.length_a   1.000
_cell.length_b   1.000
_cell.length_c   1.000
_cell.angle_alpha   90.00
_cell.angle_beta   90.00
_cell.angle_gamma   90.00
#
_symmetry.space_group_name_H-M   'P 1'
#
loop_
_entity.id
_entity.type
_entity.pdbx_description
1 polymer ?
#
loop_
_entity_poly.entity_id
_entity_poly.type
_entity_poly.pdbx_seq_one_letter_code
_entity_poly.pdbx_strand_id
1 'polypeptide(L)'
;MALAPLNPKQPTIHLVRFFLNRCLVHRIFRAPKSLQEKILVFLLCLLLIIATVFLISLWIMSNRWKTTLSQLKNIYVEEDDICDTDACKETAKGLLSNLDPSTDPCVDFYQYSCGGWMDNHPIPEGRQAYMVHQDRQKEMKASIKDLISNESNETTTSKSVENARKLFKACMNKGGHREFTDMSCCRMGKQNRHRFRKHINGVAFRTHLLLTGRTGETGGRRMSRS
;
A
#
# COMPACT_ATOMS: atom_id res chain seq x y z
N MET A 1 65.11 5.04 -61.70
CA MET A 1 64.47 6.28 -62.17
C MET A 1 63.71 6.87 -60.99
N ALA A 2 64.03 8.11 -60.65
CA ALA A 2 63.32 9.04 -59.75
C ALA A 2 63.09 8.65 -58.27
N LEU A 3 63.94 9.23 -57.41
CA LEU A 3 63.62 9.65 -56.04
C LEU A 3 62.81 10.96 -56.08
N ALA A 4 61.74 11.07 -55.29
CA ALA A 4 61.18 12.32 -54.72
C ALA A 4 60.13 11.97 -53.64
N PRO A 5 59.79 12.86 -52.67
CA PRO A 5 59.97 12.53 -51.25
C PRO A 5 58.67 12.34 -50.45
N LEU A 6 58.74 11.51 -49.41
CA LEU A 6 57.84 11.62 -48.26
C LEU A 6 58.34 12.77 -47.36
N ASN A 7 57.59 13.87 -47.37
CA ASN A 7 57.81 15.03 -46.51
C ASN A 7 57.38 14.72 -45.05
N PRO A 8 58.27 14.87 -44.06
CA PRO A 8 57.94 14.73 -42.65
C PRO A 8 57.69 16.11 -42.04
N LYS A 9 56.47 16.39 -41.56
CA LYS A 9 56.21 17.44 -40.53
C LYS A 9 54.73 17.47 -40.12
N GLN A 10 54.42 16.94 -38.94
CA GLN A 10 53.73 17.67 -37.83
C GLN A 10 53.13 16.71 -36.79
N PRO A 11 53.88 16.39 -35.73
CA PRO A 11 53.29 16.14 -34.41
C PRO A 11 53.85 17.10 -33.35
N THR A 12 54.30 18.31 -33.73
CA THR A 12 54.98 19.25 -32.82
C THR A 12 54.19 20.51 -32.47
N ILE A 13 52.96 20.71 -32.98
CA ILE A 13 52.21 21.95 -32.70
C ILE A 13 51.45 21.91 -31.37
N HIS A 14 50.91 20.76 -30.94
CA HIS A 14 50.16 20.68 -29.68
C HIS A 14 51.08 20.78 -28.45
N LEU A 15 52.26 20.14 -28.49
CA LEU A 15 53.28 20.26 -27.44
C LEU A 15 53.86 21.68 -27.37
N VAL A 16 54.18 22.30 -28.51
CA VAL A 16 54.72 23.66 -28.53
C VAL A 16 53.67 24.69 -28.09
N ARG A 17 52.39 24.55 -28.42
CA ARG A 17 51.33 25.41 -27.85
C ARG A 17 51.16 25.22 -26.35
N PHE A 18 51.27 23.99 -25.84
CA PHE A 18 51.18 23.70 -24.40
C PHE A 18 52.39 24.27 -23.64
N PHE A 19 53.60 24.14 -24.18
CA PHE A 19 54.83 24.67 -23.58
C PHE A 19 54.99 26.18 -23.78
N LEU A 20 54.57 26.77 -24.90
CA LEU A 20 54.55 28.23 -25.09
C LEU A 20 53.52 28.89 -24.16
N ASN A 21 52.35 28.29 -23.95
CA ASN A 21 51.38 28.77 -22.96
C ASN A 21 51.95 28.65 -21.53
N ARG A 22 52.65 27.55 -21.19
CA ARG A 22 53.35 27.43 -19.90
C ARG A 22 54.48 28.46 -19.74
N CYS A 23 55.28 28.72 -20.77
CA CYS A 23 56.39 29.69 -20.71
C CYS A 23 55.89 31.15 -20.68
N LEU A 24 54.81 31.49 -21.40
CA LEU A 24 54.19 32.81 -21.36
C LEU A 24 53.53 33.06 -19.99
N VAL A 25 52.78 32.09 -19.47
CA VAL A 25 52.19 32.18 -18.11
C VAL A 25 53.29 32.28 -17.05
N HIS A 26 54.38 31.52 -17.19
CA HIS A 26 55.52 31.59 -16.27
C HIS A 26 56.29 32.92 -16.37
N ARG A 27 56.39 33.55 -17.56
CA ARG A 27 56.96 34.92 -17.69
C ARG A 27 56.05 35.99 -17.08
N ILE A 28 54.73 35.85 -17.21
CA ILE A 28 53.74 36.74 -16.58
C ILE A 28 53.82 36.66 -15.03
N PHE A 29 54.19 35.50 -14.48
CA PHE A 29 54.38 35.32 -13.03
C PHE A 29 55.80 35.66 -12.52
N ARG A 30 56.85 35.64 -13.37
CA ARG A 30 58.25 35.83 -12.96
C ARG A 30 58.82 37.23 -13.20
N ALA A 31 58.16 38.08 -13.98
CA ALA A 31 58.58 39.48 -14.11
C ALA A 31 58.36 40.24 -12.78
N PRO A 32 59.30 41.10 -12.33
CA PRO A 32 59.09 41.95 -11.16
C PRO A 32 58.05 43.01 -11.49
N LYS A 33 56.78 42.68 -11.22
CA LYS A 33 55.65 43.58 -11.44
C LYS A 33 55.56 44.62 -10.33
N SER A 34 55.26 45.86 -10.70
CA SER A 34 55.06 46.97 -9.75
C SER A 34 53.87 46.66 -8.82
N LEU A 35 53.82 47.30 -7.64
CA LEU A 35 52.79 47.01 -6.62
C LEU A 35 51.36 47.09 -7.19
N GLN A 36 51.13 48.01 -8.14
CA GLN A 36 49.83 48.21 -8.80
C GLN A 36 49.44 47.03 -9.71
N GLU A 37 50.39 46.42 -10.43
CA GLU A 37 50.12 45.29 -11.32
C GLU A 37 49.85 43.99 -10.55
N LYS A 38 50.46 43.81 -9.37
CA LYS A 38 50.17 42.67 -8.49
C LYS A 38 48.75 42.74 -7.92
N ILE A 39 48.30 43.94 -7.54
CA ILE A 39 46.92 44.19 -7.10
C ILE A 39 45.95 43.90 -8.23
N LEU A 40 46.24 44.35 -9.46
CA LEU A 40 45.39 44.09 -10.63
C LEU A 40 45.26 42.58 -10.93
N VAL A 41 46.36 41.82 -10.89
CA VAL A 41 46.33 40.37 -11.08
C VAL A 41 45.53 39.67 -9.98
N PHE A 42 45.68 40.11 -8.73
CA PHE A 42 44.92 39.55 -7.61
C PHE A 42 43.42 39.79 -7.75
N LEU A 43 43.00 41.00 -8.13
CA LEU A 43 41.59 41.33 -8.37
C LEU A 43 41.00 40.52 -9.54
N LEU A 44 41.75 40.35 -10.63
CA LEU A 44 41.32 39.51 -11.75
C LEU A 44 41.16 38.03 -11.34
N CYS A 45 42.09 37.48 -10.56
CA CYS A 45 41.97 36.13 -10.02
C CYS A 45 40.75 35.98 -9.10
N LEU A 46 40.49 36.96 -8.23
CA LEU A 46 39.31 36.95 -7.36
C LEU A 46 38.00 37.00 -8.17
N LEU A 47 37.92 37.84 -9.20
CA LEU A 47 36.76 37.92 -10.08
C LEU A 47 36.51 36.61 -10.82
N LEU A 48 37.57 35.94 -11.30
CA LEU A 48 37.47 34.62 -11.95
C LEU A 48 37.00 33.54 -10.96
N ILE A 49 37.44 33.58 -9.70
CA ILE A 49 36.98 32.63 -8.67
C ILE A 49 35.50 32.88 -8.35
N ILE A 50 35.07 34.13 -8.19
CA ILE A 50 33.67 34.46 -7.93
C ILE A 50 32.78 34.02 -9.10
N ALA A 51 33.20 34.26 -10.34
CA ALA A 51 32.47 33.84 -11.53
C ALA A 51 32.34 32.32 -11.62
N THR A 52 33.41 31.57 -11.31
CA THR A 52 33.34 30.09 -11.33
C THR A 52 32.44 29.54 -10.22
N VAL A 53 32.49 30.10 -9.01
CA VAL A 53 31.59 29.73 -7.90
C VAL A 53 30.13 30.00 -8.26
N PHE A 54 29.84 31.14 -8.90
CA PHE A 54 28.49 31.48 -9.36
C PHE A 54 27.98 30.53 -10.46
N LEU A 55 28.83 30.17 -11.43
CA LEU A 55 28.46 29.20 -12.46
C LEU A 55 28.21 27.80 -11.88
N ILE A 56 29.01 27.39 -10.88
CA ILE A 56 28.82 26.12 -10.17
C ILE A 56 27.52 26.15 -9.35
N SER A 57 27.20 27.25 -8.66
CA SER A 57 25.96 27.36 -7.89
C SER A 57 24.73 27.33 -8.80
N LEU A 58 24.76 28.02 -9.95
CA LEU A 58 23.72 27.95 -10.96
C LEU A 58 23.59 26.53 -11.55
N TRP A 59 24.70 25.83 -11.80
CA TRP A 59 24.68 24.45 -12.26
C TRP A 59 24.03 23.51 -11.22
N ILE A 60 24.41 23.67 -9.94
CA ILE A 60 23.79 22.93 -8.83
C ILE A 60 22.28 23.25 -8.78
N MET A 61 21.88 24.52 -8.81
CA MET A 61 20.46 24.90 -8.80
C MET A 61 19.69 24.34 -10.01
N SER A 62 20.27 24.37 -11.20
CA SER A 62 19.66 23.82 -12.42
C SER A 62 19.45 22.30 -12.35
N ASN A 63 20.37 21.59 -11.69
CA ASN A 63 20.26 20.14 -11.50
C ASN A 63 19.28 19.78 -10.37
N ARG A 64 19.19 20.62 -9.33
CA ARG A 64 18.19 20.46 -8.25
C ARG A 64 16.77 20.69 -8.76
N TRP A 65 16.58 21.63 -9.69
CA TRP A 65 15.30 21.84 -10.37
C TRP A 65 14.85 20.60 -11.18
N LYS A 66 15.77 19.96 -11.92
CA LYS A 66 15.48 18.72 -12.65
C LYS A 66 15.03 17.59 -11.73
N THR A 67 15.64 17.47 -10.54
CA THR A 67 15.25 16.44 -9.55
C THR A 67 13.87 16.68 -8.94
N THR A 68 13.41 17.93 -8.86
CA THR A 68 12.05 18.24 -8.40
C THR A 68 11.01 17.98 -9.49
N LEU A 69 11.32 18.29 -10.76
CA LEU A 69 10.48 17.96 -11.91
C LEU A 69 10.29 16.44 -12.10
N SER A 70 11.32 15.64 -11.83
CA SER A 70 11.18 14.17 -11.89
C SER A 70 10.19 13.64 -10.85
N GLN A 71 9.98 14.32 -9.73
CA GLN A 71 8.98 13.91 -8.72
C GLN A 71 7.55 14.29 -9.14
N LEU A 72 7.35 15.42 -9.81
CA LEU A 72 6.04 15.78 -10.39
C LEU A 72 5.63 14.84 -11.53
N LYS A 73 6.60 14.27 -12.26
CA LYS A 73 6.33 13.26 -13.29
C LYS A 73 5.72 11.97 -12.71
N ASN A 74 6.05 11.59 -11.48
CA ASN A 74 5.47 10.41 -10.82
C ASN A 74 3.99 10.59 -10.40
N ILE A 75 3.43 11.80 -10.54
CA ILE A 75 2.01 12.10 -10.28
C ILE A 75 1.19 12.02 -11.58
N TYR A 76 1.82 12.22 -12.74
CA TYR A 76 1.19 12.01 -14.04
C TYR A 76 1.38 10.55 -14.45
N VAL A 77 0.34 9.76 -14.17
CA VAL A 77 0.01 8.44 -14.74
C VAL A 77 0.98 8.03 -15.85
N GLU A 78 1.81 7.02 -15.54
CA GLU A 78 2.55 6.31 -16.57
C GLU A 78 1.54 5.60 -17.48
N GLU A 79 1.65 5.83 -18.80
CA GLU A 79 0.87 5.11 -19.81
C GLU A 79 1.17 3.60 -19.72
N ASP A 80 0.16 2.88 -19.27
CA ASP A 80 -0.22 1.49 -19.59
C ASP A 80 0.71 0.34 -19.17
N ASP A 81 0.58 -0.08 -17.91
CA ASP A 81 0.53 -1.51 -17.56
C ASP A 81 -0.94 -1.91 -17.33
N ILE A 82 -1.70 -2.07 -18.42
CA ILE A 82 -3.07 -2.58 -18.35
C ILE A 82 -3.00 -4.04 -17.86
N CYS A 83 -3.63 -4.32 -16.72
CA CYS A 83 -3.64 -5.68 -16.20
C CYS A 83 -4.45 -6.64 -17.11
N ASP A 84 -3.81 -7.73 -17.54
CA ASP A 84 -4.45 -8.74 -18.40
C ASP A 84 -4.85 -10.03 -17.66
N THR A 85 -4.63 -10.08 -16.35
CA THR A 85 -5.00 -11.24 -15.53
C THR A 85 -6.51 -11.48 -15.56
N ASP A 86 -6.93 -12.75 -15.50
CA ASP A 86 -8.36 -13.10 -15.48
C ASP A 86 -9.11 -12.41 -14.32
N ALA A 87 -8.47 -12.29 -13.16
CA ALA A 87 -9.01 -11.58 -12.01
C ALA A 87 -9.26 -10.09 -12.32
N CYS A 88 -8.35 -9.44 -13.06
CA CYS A 88 -8.51 -8.05 -13.49
C CYS A 88 -9.65 -7.91 -14.49
N LYS A 89 -9.72 -8.78 -15.51
CA LYS A 89 -10.80 -8.78 -16.51
C LYS A 89 -12.18 -9.00 -15.88
N GLU A 90 -12.30 -9.98 -14.99
CA GLU A 90 -13.56 -10.27 -14.31
C GLU A 90 -14.00 -9.12 -13.41
N THR A 91 -13.05 -8.52 -12.67
CA THR A 91 -13.33 -7.35 -11.82
C THR A 91 -13.74 -6.15 -12.66
N ALA A 92 -13.04 -5.88 -13.78
CA ALA A 92 -13.36 -4.79 -14.69
C ALA A 92 -14.75 -4.96 -15.29
N LYS A 93 -15.11 -6.17 -15.72
CA LYS A 93 -16.46 -6.50 -16.22
C LYS A 93 -17.52 -6.23 -15.16
N GLY A 94 -17.31 -6.70 -13.93
CA GLY A 94 -18.24 -6.45 -12.81
C GLY A 94 -18.36 -4.98 -12.43
N LEU A 95 -17.29 -4.20 -12.57
CA LEU A 95 -17.33 -2.75 -12.38
C LEU A 95 -18.17 -2.09 -13.48
N LEU A 96 -17.88 -2.40 -14.74
CA LEU A 96 -18.58 -1.83 -15.90
C LEU A 96 -20.08 -2.15 -15.89
N SER A 97 -20.50 -3.33 -15.42
CA SER A 97 -21.92 -3.68 -15.31
C SER A 97 -22.69 -2.86 -14.28
N ASN A 98 -21.98 -2.22 -13.34
CA ASN A 98 -22.60 -1.39 -12.31
C ASN A 98 -22.75 0.08 -12.74
N LEU A 99 -21.99 0.51 -13.76
CA LEU A 99 -22.00 1.89 -14.23
C LEU A 99 -23.24 2.18 -15.09
N ASP A 100 -23.73 3.42 -15.00
CA ASP A 100 -24.64 4.04 -15.94
C ASP A 100 -23.91 5.15 -16.71
N PRO A 101 -23.32 4.84 -17.87
CA PRO A 101 -22.55 5.80 -18.66
C PRO A 101 -23.41 6.89 -19.31
N SER A 102 -24.75 6.82 -19.21
CA SER A 102 -25.64 7.85 -19.72
C SER A 102 -25.75 9.07 -18.79
N THR A 103 -25.34 8.93 -17.54
CA THR A 103 -25.36 9.99 -16.54
C THR A 103 -24.01 10.70 -16.45
N ASP A 104 -23.98 12.03 -16.42
CA ASP A 104 -22.73 12.77 -16.22
C ASP A 104 -22.21 12.59 -14.77
N PRO A 105 -20.99 12.04 -14.55
CA PRO A 105 -20.44 11.85 -13.21
C PRO A 105 -20.22 13.16 -12.44
N CYS A 106 -20.11 14.30 -13.13
CA CYS A 106 -19.98 15.61 -12.49
C CYS A 106 -21.30 16.14 -11.93
N VAL A 107 -22.42 15.58 -12.40
CA VAL A 107 -23.77 15.95 -11.98
C VAL A 107 -24.30 14.98 -10.93
N ASP A 108 -24.25 13.68 -11.22
CA ASP A 108 -24.67 12.62 -10.29
C ASP A 108 -23.73 11.41 -10.37
N PHE A 109 -22.67 11.47 -9.57
CA PHE A 109 -21.71 10.38 -9.47
C PHE A 109 -22.33 9.09 -8.92
N TYR A 110 -23.37 9.18 -8.09
CA TYR A 110 -24.02 7.99 -7.52
C TYR A 110 -24.76 7.22 -8.62
N GLN A 111 -25.57 7.93 -9.41
CA GLN A 111 -26.25 7.33 -10.55
C GLN A 111 -25.25 6.83 -11.60
N TYR A 112 -24.22 7.61 -11.96
CA TYR A 112 -23.18 7.15 -12.88
C TYR A 112 -22.48 5.87 -12.40
N SER A 113 -22.13 5.80 -11.11
CA SER A 113 -21.34 4.67 -10.58
C SER A 113 -22.15 3.43 -10.21
N CYS A 114 -23.44 3.61 -9.87
CA CYS A 114 -24.28 2.55 -9.31
C CYS A 114 -25.57 2.29 -10.11
N GLY A 115 -25.91 3.13 -11.10
CA GLY A 115 -27.16 3.06 -11.85
C GLY A 115 -27.40 1.71 -12.50
N GLY A 116 -26.38 1.19 -13.20
CA GLY A 116 -26.44 -0.15 -13.79
C GLY A 116 -26.61 -1.26 -12.74
N TRP A 117 -26.07 -1.10 -11.53
CA TRP A 117 -26.29 -2.07 -10.46
C TRP A 117 -27.74 -2.05 -9.99
N MET A 118 -28.32 -0.86 -9.79
CA MET A 118 -29.70 -0.68 -9.33
C MET A 118 -30.71 -1.28 -10.32
N ASP A 119 -30.49 -1.09 -11.62
CA ASP A 119 -31.34 -1.66 -12.67
C ASP A 119 -31.32 -3.20 -12.68
N ASN A 120 -30.16 -3.79 -12.40
CA ASN A 120 -29.97 -5.24 -12.38
C ASN A 120 -30.35 -5.90 -11.04
N HIS A 121 -30.51 -5.12 -9.96
CA HIS A 121 -30.73 -5.63 -8.60
C HIS A 121 -31.94 -4.97 -7.93
N PRO A 122 -33.17 -5.20 -8.43
CA PRO A 122 -34.37 -4.69 -7.80
C PRO A 122 -34.53 -5.28 -6.38
N ILE A 123 -35.07 -4.49 -5.46
CA ILE A 123 -35.27 -4.91 -4.07
C ILE A 123 -36.22 -6.12 -4.04
N PRO A 124 -35.76 -7.30 -3.56
CA PRO A 124 -36.61 -8.48 -3.49
C PRO A 124 -37.78 -8.30 -2.52
N GLU A 125 -38.90 -8.98 -2.79
CA GLU A 125 -40.07 -8.96 -1.91
C GLU A 125 -39.72 -9.29 -0.45
N GLY A 126 -40.35 -8.55 0.48
CA GLY A 126 -40.11 -8.71 1.92
C GLY A 126 -38.81 -8.08 2.42
N ARG A 127 -38.07 -7.34 1.59
CA ARG A 127 -36.92 -6.53 2.02
C ARG A 127 -37.18 -5.05 1.80
N GLN A 128 -36.56 -4.23 2.64
CA GLN A 128 -36.61 -2.77 2.51
C GLN A 128 -35.45 -2.21 1.67
N ALA A 129 -34.37 -2.98 1.54
CA ALA A 129 -33.17 -2.56 0.81
C ALA A 129 -32.44 -3.78 0.26
N TYR A 130 -31.74 -3.55 -0.85
CA TYR A 130 -30.75 -4.47 -1.41
C TYR A 130 -29.42 -3.73 -1.51
N MET A 131 -28.36 -4.33 -1.02
CA MET A 131 -27.02 -3.76 -1.03
C MET A 131 -26.04 -4.73 -1.68
N VAL A 132 -25.02 -4.22 -2.35
CA VAL A 132 -23.99 -5.00 -3.07
C VAL A 132 -23.38 -6.14 -2.23
N HIS A 133 -23.18 -5.91 -0.92
CA HIS A 133 -22.59 -6.93 -0.06
C HIS A 133 -23.51 -8.14 0.19
N GLN A 134 -24.81 -8.01 -0.05
CA GLN A 134 -25.79 -9.05 0.24
C GLN A 134 -25.65 -10.25 -0.71
N ASP A 135 -25.12 -10.05 -1.93
CA ASP A 135 -24.84 -11.15 -2.87
C ASP A 135 -23.74 -12.05 -2.34
N ARG A 136 -22.62 -11.45 -1.92
CA ARG A 136 -21.54 -12.20 -1.26
C ARG A 136 -21.99 -12.86 0.03
N GLN A 137 -22.87 -12.23 0.80
CA GLN A 137 -23.45 -12.85 1.99
C GLN A 137 -24.34 -14.05 1.65
N LYS A 138 -25.07 -14.01 0.54
CA LYS A 138 -25.90 -15.12 0.08
C LYS A 138 -25.04 -16.34 -0.25
N GLU A 139 -23.96 -16.14 -1.01
CA GLU A 139 -22.98 -17.19 -1.34
C GLU A 139 -22.31 -17.74 -0.07
N MET A 140 -21.82 -16.85 0.80
CA MET A 140 -21.23 -17.25 2.08
C MET A 140 -22.20 -18.09 2.93
N LYS A 141 -23.46 -17.67 3.03
CA LYS A 141 -24.50 -18.41 3.77
C LYS A 141 -24.79 -19.76 3.11
N ALA A 142 -24.75 -19.84 1.77
CA ALA A 142 -24.91 -21.10 1.05
C ALA A 142 -23.75 -22.07 1.35
N SER A 143 -22.50 -21.59 1.33
CA SER A 143 -21.33 -22.39 1.70
C SER A 143 -21.38 -22.86 3.15
N ILE A 144 -21.71 -21.98 4.10
CA ILE A 144 -21.88 -22.36 5.51
C ILE A 144 -22.98 -23.40 5.66
N LYS A 145 -24.11 -23.21 4.95
CA LYS A 145 -25.22 -24.16 4.96
C LYS A 145 -24.76 -25.51 4.45
N ASP A 146 -24.01 -25.58 3.36
CA ASP A 146 -23.47 -26.84 2.82
C ASP A 146 -22.56 -27.55 3.84
N LEU A 147 -21.60 -26.84 4.42
CA LEU A 147 -20.68 -27.38 5.43
C LEU A 147 -21.36 -27.91 6.70
N ILE A 148 -22.46 -27.27 7.12
CA ILE A 148 -23.21 -27.64 8.32
C ILE A 148 -24.28 -28.70 8.02
N SER A 149 -24.84 -28.71 6.81
CA SER A 149 -25.86 -29.68 6.38
C SER A 149 -25.26 -31.04 5.99
N ASN A 150 -24.02 -31.05 5.52
CA ASN A 150 -23.33 -32.28 5.19
C ASN A 150 -23.06 -33.08 6.49
N GLU A 151 -23.84 -34.16 6.65
CA GLU A 151 -23.63 -35.20 7.66
C GLU A 151 -22.42 -36.05 7.21
N SER A 152 -21.24 -35.43 7.14
CA SER A 152 -20.01 -36.19 6.99
C SER A 152 -19.91 -37.14 8.19
N ASN A 153 -19.77 -38.43 7.94
CA ASN A 153 -19.42 -39.44 8.96
C ASN A 153 -18.07 -39.14 9.64
N GLU A 154 -17.37 -38.11 9.19
CA GLU A 154 -16.20 -37.54 9.86
C GLU A 154 -16.57 -37.00 11.24
N THR A 155 -16.01 -37.64 12.25
CA THR A 155 -16.01 -37.18 13.64
C THR A 155 -15.25 -35.86 13.72
N THR A 156 -15.99 -34.74 13.61
CA THR A 156 -15.40 -33.44 13.87
C THR A 156 -14.95 -33.36 15.33
N THR A 157 -13.66 -33.17 15.56
CA THR A 157 -13.06 -33.09 16.91
C THR A 157 -13.54 -31.87 17.70
N SER A 158 -14.06 -30.85 17.01
CA SER A 158 -14.58 -29.62 17.61
C SER A 158 -16.03 -29.75 18.05
N LYS A 159 -16.24 -29.83 19.37
CA LYS A 159 -17.56 -29.75 20.01
C LYS A 159 -18.38 -28.52 19.58
N SER A 160 -17.71 -27.43 19.19
CA SER A 160 -18.38 -26.20 18.73
C SER A 160 -19.07 -26.42 17.38
N VAL A 161 -18.44 -27.13 16.45
CA VAL A 161 -19.01 -27.45 15.14
C VAL A 161 -20.14 -28.46 15.29
N GLU A 162 -19.96 -29.47 16.15
CA GLU A 162 -21.01 -30.44 16.47
C GLU A 162 -22.28 -29.76 17.01
N ASN A 163 -22.12 -28.82 17.96
CA ASN A 163 -23.24 -28.06 18.51
C ASN A 163 -23.90 -27.16 17.46
N ALA A 164 -23.12 -26.55 16.55
CA ALA A 164 -23.67 -25.74 15.46
C ALA A 164 -24.51 -26.58 14.49
N ARG A 165 -24.06 -27.80 14.14
CA ARG A 165 -24.83 -28.76 13.33
C ARG A 165 -26.13 -29.19 14.01
N LYS A 166 -26.08 -29.53 15.30
CA LYS A 166 -27.28 -29.88 16.08
C LYS A 166 -28.30 -28.75 16.10
N LEU A 167 -27.84 -27.52 16.36
CA LEU A 167 -28.70 -26.33 16.36
C LEU A 167 -29.32 -26.08 14.98
N PHE A 168 -28.53 -26.20 13.92
CA PHE A 168 -29.02 -26.05 12.56
C PHE A 168 -30.09 -27.09 12.21
N LYS A 169 -29.86 -28.37 12.53
CA LYS A 169 -30.83 -29.46 12.32
C LYS A 169 -32.13 -29.24 13.08
N ALA A 170 -32.06 -28.78 14.32
CA ALA A 170 -33.23 -28.45 15.14
C ALA A 170 -34.05 -27.30 14.52
N CYS A 171 -33.39 -26.27 13.96
CA CYS A 171 -34.06 -25.13 13.31
C CYS A 171 -34.73 -25.53 11.98
N MET A 172 -34.09 -26.41 11.19
CA MET A 172 -34.57 -26.77 9.85
C MET A 172 -35.68 -27.83 9.83
N ASN A 173 -35.90 -28.55 10.94
CA ASN A 173 -36.93 -29.58 11.03
C ASN A 173 -38.34 -28.98 11.18
N LYS A 174 -38.98 -28.67 10.04
CA LYS A 174 -40.31 -28.03 9.97
C LYS A 174 -41.48 -28.88 10.50
N GLY A 175 -41.26 -30.17 10.82
CA GLY A 175 -42.27 -31.07 11.38
C GLY A 175 -42.38 -31.04 12.92
N GLY A 176 -41.46 -30.34 13.61
CA GLY A 176 -41.36 -30.32 15.07
C GLY A 176 -41.94 -29.08 15.76
N HIS A 177 -42.80 -28.31 15.10
CA HIS A 177 -43.32 -27.01 15.57
C HIS A 177 -44.30 -27.08 16.77
N ARG A 178 -44.22 -28.13 17.60
CA ARG A 178 -44.86 -28.16 18.92
C ARG A 178 -43.89 -28.30 20.09
N GLU A 179 -42.58 -28.25 19.85
CA GLU A 179 -41.65 -28.32 20.97
C GLU A 179 -40.32 -27.60 20.71
N PHE A 180 -40.38 -26.27 20.49
CA PHE A 180 -39.22 -25.37 20.72
C PHE A 180 -39.01 -25.15 22.24
N THR A 181 -39.26 -26.17 23.06
CA THR A 181 -38.88 -26.24 24.48
C THR A 181 -37.72 -27.21 24.67
N ASP A 182 -36.99 -27.56 23.60
CA ASP A 182 -35.77 -28.34 23.73
C ASP A 182 -34.71 -27.53 24.51
N MET A 183 -34.77 -27.73 25.82
CA MET A 183 -33.88 -27.21 26.83
C MET A 183 -32.42 -27.56 26.51
N SER A 184 -32.14 -28.53 25.62
CA SER A 184 -30.78 -28.88 25.19
C SER A 184 -30.08 -27.71 24.49
N CYS A 185 -30.77 -26.96 23.61
CA CYS A 185 -30.21 -25.77 22.95
C CYS A 185 -29.96 -24.63 23.94
N CYS A 186 -30.91 -24.39 24.86
CA CYS A 186 -30.71 -23.41 25.94
C CYS A 186 -29.59 -23.83 26.92
N ARG A 187 -29.42 -25.14 27.21
CA ARG A 187 -28.39 -25.66 28.11
C ARG A 187 -27.00 -25.54 27.48
N MET A 188 -26.87 -25.81 26.17
CA MET A 188 -25.66 -25.51 25.39
C MET A 188 -25.35 -24.01 25.40
N GLY A 189 -26.35 -23.14 25.19
CA GLY A 189 -26.19 -21.69 25.26
C GLY A 189 -25.71 -21.20 26.62
N LYS A 190 -26.24 -21.75 27.73
CA LYS A 190 -25.81 -21.44 29.10
C LYS A 190 -24.37 -21.91 29.38
N GLN A 191 -24.01 -23.11 28.95
CA GLN A 191 -22.66 -23.66 29.17
C GLN A 191 -21.59 -22.92 28.36
N ASN A 192 -21.89 -22.59 27.10
CA ASN A 192 -21.01 -21.75 26.28
C ASN A 192 -20.88 -20.33 26.84
N ARG A 193 -21.97 -19.71 27.30
CA ARG A 193 -21.94 -18.40 27.97
C ARG A 193 -21.06 -18.42 29.22
N HIS A 194 -21.18 -19.44 30.07
CA HIS A 194 -20.33 -19.59 31.25
C HIS A 194 -18.86 -19.79 30.87
N ARG A 195 -18.57 -20.62 29.86
CA ARG A 195 -17.20 -20.86 29.39
C ARG A 195 -16.58 -19.60 28.79
N PHE A 196 -17.33 -18.87 27.97
CA PHE A 196 -16.89 -17.61 27.37
C PHE A 196 -16.67 -16.53 28.43
N ARG A 197 -17.57 -16.40 29.41
CA ARG A 197 -17.41 -15.48 30.55
C ARG A 197 -16.19 -15.84 31.40
N LYS A 198 -15.94 -17.12 31.65
CA LYS A 198 -14.72 -17.58 32.34
C LYS A 198 -13.45 -17.25 31.54
N HIS A 199 -13.51 -17.39 30.21
CA HIS A 199 -12.38 -17.07 29.34
C HIS A 199 -12.10 -15.56 29.27
N ILE A 200 -13.13 -14.72 29.10
CA ILE A 200 -13.03 -13.26 29.14
C ILE A 200 -12.48 -12.81 30.49
N ASN A 201 -13.03 -13.31 31.60
CA ASN A 201 -12.54 -12.96 32.93
C ASN A 201 -11.08 -13.41 33.15
N GLY A 202 -10.68 -14.55 32.59
CA GLY A 202 -9.30 -15.03 32.64
C GLY A 202 -8.33 -14.19 31.81
N VAL A 203 -8.76 -13.71 30.63
CA VAL A 203 -7.99 -12.78 29.80
C VAL A 203 -7.88 -11.44 30.51
N ALA A 204 -8.99 -10.87 30.98
CA ALA A 204 -9.00 -9.62 31.73
C ALA A 204 -8.11 -9.69 32.99
N PHE A 205 -8.11 -10.83 33.69
CA PHE A 205 -7.25 -11.06 34.85
C PHE A 205 -5.76 -11.14 34.48
N ARG A 206 -5.40 -11.82 33.38
CA ARG A 206 -4.02 -11.84 32.86
C ARG A 206 -3.57 -10.45 32.39
N THR A 207 -4.42 -9.71 31.68
CA THR A 207 -4.15 -8.34 31.27
C THR A 207 -3.96 -7.44 32.50
N HIS A 208 -4.79 -7.59 33.53
CA HIS A 208 -4.63 -6.86 34.78
C HIS A 208 -3.31 -7.21 35.49
N LEU A 209 -2.92 -8.48 35.55
CA LEU A 209 -1.62 -8.89 36.14
C LEU A 209 -0.43 -8.34 35.36
N LEU A 210 -0.49 -8.33 34.02
CA LEU A 210 0.54 -7.74 33.16
C LEU A 210 0.65 -6.22 33.34
N LEU A 211 -0.48 -5.53 33.49
CA LEU A 211 -0.51 -4.07 33.69
C LEU A 211 -0.12 -3.64 35.11
N THR A 212 -0.31 -4.51 36.11
CA THR A 212 0.00 -4.22 37.53
C THR A 212 1.29 -4.85 38.03
N GLY A 213 2.04 -5.56 37.17
CA GLY A 213 3.35 -6.14 37.50
C GLY A 213 3.33 -7.23 38.57
N ARG A 214 2.17 -7.76 38.97
CA ARG A 214 2.08 -8.82 39.98
C ARG A 214 2.14 -10.19 39.30
N THR A 215 3.22 -10.94 39.53
CA THR A 215 3.26 -12.39 39.25
C THR A 215 2.43 -13.13 40.31
N GLY A 216 1.43 -13.89 39.87
CA GLY A 216 0.37 -14.41 40.72
C GLY A 216 0.81 -15.50 41.70
N GLU A 217 0.47 -15.33 42.98
CA GLU A 217 0.29 -16.42 43.92
C GLU A 217 -1.21 -16.77 44.04
N THR A 218 -1.53 -18.03 43.80
CA THR A 218 -2.87 -18.60 43.91
C THR A 218 -3.28 -18.76 45.39
N GLY A 219 -3.86 -17.73 45.97
CA GLY A 219 -4.48 -17.79 47.30
C GLY A 219 -6.00 -17.91 47.21
N GLY A 220 -6.53 -19.13 47.34
CA GLY A 220 -7.97 -19.37 47.43
C GLY A 220 -8.56 -18.75 48.70
N ARG A 221 -9.60 -17.93 48.56
CA ARG A 221 -10.40 -17.45 49.70
C ARG A 221 -11.87 -17.79 49.48
N ARG A 222 -12.34 -18.69 50.34
CA ARG A 222 -13.72 -19.18 50.50
C ARG A 222 -14.59 -17.99 50.95
N MET A 223 -15.56 -17.57 50.13
CA MET A 223 -16.58 -16.60 50.55
C MET A 223 -17.61 -17.31 51.42
N SER A 224 -17.67 -16.90 52.69
CA SER A 224 -18.72 -17.27 53.64
C SER A 224 -20.01 -16.55 53.26
N ARG A 225 -21.13 -17.27 53.37
CA ARG A 225 -22.49 -16.73 53.25
C ARG A 225 -22.80 -15.84 54.45
N SER A 226 -23.47 -14.72 54.18
CA SER A 226 -24.46 -14.08 55.05
C SER A 226 -25.67 -13.76 54.17
#